data_AF-S0JM97-F1
#
_entry.id   AF-S0JM97-F1
#
_cell.length_a   1.000
_cell.length_b   1.000
_cell.length_c   1.000
_cell.angle_alpha   90.00
_cell.angle_beta   90.00
_cell.angle_gamma   90.00
#
_symmetry.space_group_name_H-M   'P 1'
#
loop_
_entity.id
_entity.type
_entity.pdbx_description
1 polymer ?
#
loop_
_entity_poly.entity_id
_entity_poly.type
_entity_poly.pdbx_seq_one_letter_code
_entity_poly.pdbx_strand_id
1 'polypeptide(L)'
;MHEGNLDITAQGINKFTTLQTHFSQIEYSAFGNDSNDVELLVNAKQSYFIGSKQMAHQLHITESQILPKDSQQIATAIEKLC
;
A
#
# COMPACT_ATOMS: atom_id res chain seq x y z
N MET A 1 16.05 -2.26 -2.99
CA MET A 1 16.24 -3.16 -4.15
C MET A 1 15.36 -2.61 -5.25
N HIS A 2 15.85 -2.51 -6.48
CA HIS A 2 15.02 -2.13 -7.62
C HIS A 2 14.15 -3.35 -7.98
N GLU A 3 12.85 -3.19 -8.18
CA GLU A 3 11.91 -4.31 -8.45
C GLU A 3 12.24 -5.04 -9.77
N GLY A 4 13.14 -4.48 -10.59
CA GLY A 4 13.61 -5.09 -11.83
C GLY A 4 12.57 -5.07 -12.95
N ASN A 5 11.36 -4.60 -12.65
CA ASN A 5 10.20 -4.55 -13.52
C ASN A 5 9.75 -3.09 -13.67
N LEU A 6 9.27 -2.74 -14.86
CA LEU A 6 8.64 -1.47 -15.17
C LEU A 6 7.26 -1.77 -15.74
N ASP A 7 6.23 -1.43 -14.98
CA ASP A 7 4.84 -1.56 -15.43
C ASP A 7 4.40 -0.28 -16.14
N ILE A 8 3.81 -0.43 -17.32
CA ILE A 8 3.26 0.67 -18.11
C ILE A 8 1.78 0.39 -18.37
N THR A 9 0.92 1.29 -17.93
CA THR A 9 -0.54 1.23 -18.11
C THR A 9 -1.04 2.47 -18.86
N ALA A 10 -2.32 2.47 -19.24
CA ALA A 10 -2.96 3.67 -19.77
C ALA A 10 -2.95 4.80 -18.71
N GLN A 11 -2.86 6.05 -19.17
CA GLN A 11 -2.85 7.20 -18.29
C GLN A 11 -4.07 7.20 -17.34
N GLY A 12 -3.81 7.39 -16.04
CA GLY A 12 -4.86 7.41 -15.02
C GLY A 12 -5.33 6.03 -14.55
N ILE A 13 -4.70 4.94 -14.99
CA ILE A 13 -5.03 3.58 -14.54
C ILE A 13 -3.99 3.10 -13.52
N ASN A 14 -4.38 3.07 -12.24
CA ASN A 14 -3.63 2.45 -11.15
C ASN A 14 -4.59 1.91 -10.06
N LYS A 15 -4.05 1.29 -9.01
CA LYS A 15 -4.83 0.73 -7.89
C LYS A 15 -5.70 1.79 -7.20
N PHE A 16 -5.15 2.97 -6.94
CA PHE A 16 -5.84 4.06 -6.26
C PHE A 16 -6.97 4.66 -7.12
N THR A 17 -6.71 4.95 -8.39
CA THR A 17 -7.73 5.50 -9.29
C THR A 17 -8.86 4.51 -9.54
N THR A 18 -8.57 3.20 -9.57
CA THR A 18 -9.60 2.14 -9.65
C THR A 18 -10.49 2.17 -8.42
N LEU A 19 -9.90 2.23 -7.21
CA LEU A 19 -10.66 2.33 -5.97
C LEU A 19 -11.55 3.58 -5.97
N GLN A 20 -10.99 4.74 -6.31
CA GLN A 20 -11.72 6.01 -6.36
C GLN A 20 -12.86 5.98 -7.38
N THR A 21 -12.68 5.34 -8.53
CA THR A 21 -13.69 5.27 -9.59
C THR A 21 -14.90 4.43 -9.20
N HIS A 22 -14.67 3.31 -8.50
CA HIS A 22 -15.73 2.35 -8.20
C HIS A 22 -16.33 2.49 -6.80
N PHE A 23 -15.61 3.10 -5.87
CA PHE A 23 -15.97 3.15 -4.45
C PHE A 23 -15.78 4.55 -3.85
N SER A 24 -16.02 5.60 -4.65
CA SER A 24 -15.72 6.99 -4.27
C SER A 24 -16.17 7.33 -2.83
N GLN A 25 -15.32 8.08 -2.12
CA GLN A 25 -15.59 8.63 -0.78
C GLN A 25 -15.65 7.63 0.39
N ILE A 26 -15.17 6.39 0.23
CA ILE A 26 -15.01 5.50 1.38
C ILE A 26 -13.67 5.75 2.08
N GLU A 27 -13.71 5.79 3.42
CA GLU A 27 -12.50 5.59 4.21
C GLU A 27 -12.08 4.13 4.09
N TYR A 28 -10.79 3.88 3.90
CA TYR A 28 -10.25 2.53 3.77
C TYR A 28 -8.91 2.39 4.47
N SER A 29 -8.59 1.14 4.80
CA SER A 29 -7.27 0.72 5.28
C SER A 29 -6.55 -0.01 4.14
N ALA A 30 -5.25 0.26 3.96
CA ALA A 30 -4.48 -0.30 2.85
C ALA A 30 -3.27 -1.10 3.34
N PHE A 31 -3.00 -2.20 2.64
CA PHE A 31 -1.81 -3.02 2.80
C PHE A 31 -1.12 -3.11 1.45
N GLY A 32 0.18 -2.83 1.40
CA GLY A 32 0.96 -2.80 0.16
C GLY A 32 2.43 -3.07 0.43
N ASN A 33 3.17 -3.46 -0.59
CA ASN A 33 4.55 -3.95 -0.45
C ASN A 33 5.50 -3.44 -1.53
N ASP A 34 4.98 -2.77 -2.55
CA ASP A 34 5.73 -2.40 -3.74
C ASP A 34 5.44 -0.96 -4.21
N SER A 35 6.06 -0.59 -5.33
CA SER A 35 5.92 0.74 -5.92
C SER A 35 4.52 1.08 -6.45
N ASN A 36 3.77 0.10 -6.96
CA ASN A 36 2.44 0.33 -7.52
C ASN A 36 1.35 0.51 -6.43
N ASP A 37 1.70 0.26 -5.17
CA ASP A 37 0.86 0.47 -3.99
C ASP A 37 0.97 1.90 -3.40
N VAL A 38 1.98 2.68 -3.78
CA VAL A 38 2.32 3.94 -3.10
C VAL A 38 1.13 4.91 -3.02
N GLU A 39 0.45 5.16 -4.14
CA GLU A 39 -0.72 6.06 -4.15
C GLU A 39 -1.87 5.53 -3.28
N LEU A 40 -2.06 4.20 -3.25
CA LEU A 40 -3.10 3.59 -2.44
C LEU A 40 -2.80 3.77 -0.94
N LEU A 41 -1.54 3.58 -0.54
CA LEU A 41 -1.08 3.69 0.85
C LEU A 41 -1.11 5.13 1.37
N VAL A 42 -0.69 6.11 0.57
CA VAL A 42 -0.65 7.54 0.96
C VAL A 42 -2.04 8.12 1.20
N ASN A 43 -3.05 7.63 0.49
CA ASN A 43 -4.43 8.13 0.59
C ASN A 43 -5.32 7.32 1.57
N ALA A 44 -4.81 6.26 2.17
CA ALA A 44 -5.58 5.44 3.11
C ALA A 44 -5.68 6.11 4.50
N LYS A 45 -6.77 5.86 5.21
CA LYS A 45 -6.94 6.31 6.61
C LYS A 45 -5.91 5.64 7.53
N GLN A 46 -5.67 4.36 7.32
CA GLN A 46 -4.61 3.59 7.95
C GLN A 46 -3.88 2.82 6.86
N SER A 47 -2.55 2.86 6.85
CA SER A 47 -1.75 2.15 5.86
C SER A 47 -0.66 1.30 6.50
N TYR A 48 -0.40 0.16 5.88
CA TYR A 48 0.58 -0.82 6.32
C TYR A 48 1.49 -1.17 5.14
N PHE A 49 2.79 -0.92 5.30
CA PHE A 49 3.79 -1.34 4.34
C PHE A 49 4.39 -2.67 4.75
N ILE A 50 4.25 -3.68 3.89
CA ILE A 50 4.74 -5.04 4.12
C ILE A 50 6.17 -5.16 3.59
N GLY A 51 7.14 -5.22 4.49
CA GLY A 51 8.54 -5.35 4.14
C GLY A 51 9.45 -4.80 5.24
N SER A 52 10.42 -3.97 4.84
CA SER A 52 11.35 -3.34 5.75
C SER A 52 11.23 -1.82 5.72
N LYS A 53 11.65 -1.17 6.80
CA LYS A 53 11.72 0.30 6.88
C LYS A 53 12.61 0.89 5.78
N GLN A 54 13.68 0.19 5.40
CA GLN A 54 14.57 0.62 4.31
C GLN A 54 13.84 0.62 2.96
N MET A 55 13.03 -0.41 2.67
CA MET A 55 12.24 -0.48 1.44
C MET A 55 11.17 0.62 1.41
N ALA A 56 10.46 0.83 2.53
CA ALA A 56 9.48 1.91 2.65
C ALA A 56 10.13 3.28 2.37
N HIS A 57 11.32 3.52 2.95
CA HIS A 57 12.08 4.75 2.71
C HIS A 57 12.50 4.91 1.24
N GLN A 58 12.87 3.83 0.55
CA GLN A 58 13.20 3.88 -0.88
C GLN A 58 12.00 4.27 -1.76
N LEU A 59 10.78 3.94 -1.32
CA LEU A 59 9.53 4.29 -1.98
C LEU A 59 8.92 5.60 -1.46
N HIS A 60 9.63 6.33 -0.58
CA HIS A 60 9.13 7.54 0.09
C HIS A 60 7.83 7.33 0.88
N ILE A 61 7.64 6.12 1.43
CA ILE A 61 6.52 5.79 2.30
C ILE A 61 6.93 6.10 3.74
N THR A 62 6.33 7.14 4.33
CA THR A 62 6.64 7.61 5.70
C THR A 62 5.52 7.37 6.70
N GLU A 63 4.27 7.45 6.26
CA GLU A 63 3.10 7.42 7.15
C GLU A 63 2.56 6.01 7.43
N SER A 64 3.02 5.00 6.68
CA SER A 64 2.54 3.62 6.85
C SER A 64 3.23 2.91 8.02
N GLN A 65 2.45 2.13 8.77
CA GLN A 65 3.01 1.18 9.73
C GLN A 65 3.79 0.08 8.98
N ILE A 66 5.03 -0.19 9.40
CA ILE A 66 5.83 -1.26 8.80
C ILE A 66 5.46 -2.59 9.43
N LEU A 67 5.06 -3.55 8.62
CA LEU A 67 4.87 -4.95 9.00
C LEU A 67 5.88 -5.83 8.25
N PRO A 68 6.40 -6.90 8.87
CA PRO A 68 7.24 -7.85 8.14
C PRO A 68 6.39 -8.64 7.13
N LYS A 69 7.07 -9.27 6.18
CA LYS A 69 6.47 -10.21 5.21
C LYS A 69 6.10 -11.53 5.90
N ASP A 70 5.12 -11.46 6.77
CA ASP A 70 4.65 -12.56 7.62
C ASP A 70 3.12 -12.55 7.68
N SER A 71 2.49 -13.64 7.26
CA SER A 71 1.02 -13.71 7.12
C SER A 71 0.31 -13.63 8.46
N GLN A 72 0.91 -14.15 9.54
CA GLN A 72 0.29 -14.12 10.87
C GLN A 72 0.23 -12.68 11.40
N GLN A 73 1.29 -11.89 11.21
CA GLN A 73 1.31 -10.49 11.60
C GLN A 73 0.37 -9.63 10.76
N ILE A 74 0.22 -9.92 9.46
CA ILE A 74 -0.77 -9.25 8.61
C ILE A 74 -2.19 -9.57 9.11
N ALA A 75 -2.48 -10.84 9.40
CA ALA A 75 -3.79 -11.25 9.93
C ALA A 75 -4.09 -10.54 11.26
N THR A 76 -3.13 -10.50 12.18
CA THR A 76 -3.29 -9.79 13.46
C THR A 76 -3.45 -8.28 13.29
N ALA A 77 -2.85 -7.67 12.26
CA ALA A 77 -3.10 -6.27 11.95
C ALA A 77 -4.53 -6.05 11.44
N ILE A 78 -5.03 -6.94 10.59
CA ILE A 78 -6.41 -6.92 10.08
C ILE A 78 -7.42 -7.05 11.23
N GLU A 79 -7.18 -7.98 12.17
CA GLU A 79 -8.05 -8.17 13.35
C GLU A 79 -8.19 -6.90 14.21
N LYS A 80 -7.19 -6.02 14.20
CA LYS A 80 -7.16 -4.75 14.95
C LYS A 80 -7.82 -3.58 14.23
N LEU A 81 -8.30 -3.76 13.00
CA LEU A 81 -9.00 -2.71 12.24
C LEU A 81 -10.45 -2.50 12.70
N CYS A 82 -10.92 -3.31 13.67
CA CYS A 82 -12.26 -3.25 14.25
C CYS A 82 -12.41 -2.10 15.25
#